data_AF-A0A7Y7I4J1-F1
#
_entry.id   AF-A0A7Y7I4J1-F1
#
_cell.length_a   1.000
_cell.length_b   1.000
_cell.length_c   1.000
_cell.angle_alpha   90.00
_cell.angle_beta   90.00
_cell.angle_gamma   90.00
#
_symmetry.space_group_name_H-M   'P 1'
#
loop_
_entity.id
_entity.type
_entity.pdbx_description
1 polymer ?
#
loop_
_entity_poly.entity_id
_entity_poly.type
_entity_poly.pdbx_seq_one_letter_code
_entity_poly.pdbx_strand_id
1 'polypeptide(L)'
;MSAALQQLDAVAARVAALRAGRGSVTTLSDEARAGTELLGALPPRYGEVLLGLLDRLESSALFSEESCSFSQKDLLDNLQVWVDKARGQLVS
;
A
#
# COMPACT_ATOMS: atom_id res chain seq x y z
N MET A 1 -7.22 -3.02 -20.14
CA MET A 1 -6.46 -2.86 -18.88
C MET A 1 -6.89 -4.00 -17.98
N SER A 2 -5.97 -4.78 -17.40
CA SER A 2 -6.36 -5.90 -16.53
C SER A 2 -6.91 -5.36 -15.20
N ALA A 3 -7.87 -6.08 -14.60
CA ALA A 3 -8.46 -5.69 -13.32
C ALA A 3 -7.39 -5.57 -12.21
N ALA A 4 -6.39 -6.46 -12.21
CA ALA A 4 -5.25 -6.40 -11.30
C ALA A 4 -4.42 -5.10 -11.43
N LEU A 5 -4.13 -4.64 -12.67
CA LEU A 5 -3.42 -3.38 -12.88
C LEU A 5 -4.25 -2.18 -12.43
N GLN A 6 -5.56 -2.19 -12.68
CA GLN A 6 -6.46 -1.11 -12.21
C GLN A 6 -6.50 -1.02 -10.69
N GLN A 7 -6.53 -2.16 -10.00
CA GLN A 7 -6.47 -2.20 -8.54
C GLN A 7 -5.10 -1.75 -8.01
N LEU A 8 -4.00 -2.10 -8.68
CA LEU A 8 -2.68 -1.60 -8.34
C LEU A 8 -2.57 -0.07 -8.52
N ASP A 9 -3.14 0.46 -9.60
CA ASP A 9 -3.19 1.91 -9.85
C ASP A 9 -3.99 2.64 -8.75
N ALA A 10 -5.09 2.05 -8.29
CA ALA A 10 -5.87 2.59 -7.17
C ALA A 10 -5.05 2.64 -5.88
N VAL A 11 -4.37 1.54 -5.51
CA VAL A 11 -3.47 1.49 -4.35
C VAL A 11 -2.36 2.52 -4.47
N ALA A 12 -1.71 2.63 -5.63
CA ALA A 12 -0.67 3.61 -5.90
C ALA A 12 -1.17 5.06 -5.70
N ALA A 13 -2.38 5.36 -6.16
CA ALA A 13 -3.00 6.67 -5.98
C ALA A 13 -3.27 6.99 -4.49
N ARG A 14 -3.71 6.00 -3.70
CA ARG A 14 -3.91 6.16 -2.24
C ARG A 14 -2.60 6.40 -1.49
N VAL A 15 -1.53 5.68 -1.85
CA VAL A 15 -0.19 5.92 -1.30
C VAL A 15 0.28 7.34 -1.61
N ALA A 16 0.15 7.78 -2.86
CA ALA A 16 0.54 9.13 -3.27
C ALA A 16 -0.26 10.23 -2.56
N ALA A 17 -1.57 10.02 -2.37
CA ALA A 17 -2.41 10.93 -1.60
C ALA A 17 -1.90 11.08 -0.16
N LEU A 18 -1.65 9.96 0.53
CA LEU A 18 -1.17 9.96 1.91
C LEU A 18 0.17 10.67 2.07
N ARG A 19 1.11 10.45 1.15
CA ARG A 19 2.41 11.16 1.11
C ARG A 19 2.24 12.67 0.95
N ALA A 20 1.19 13.11 0.25
CA ALA A 20 0.85 14.52 0.08
C ALA A 20 0.05 15.09 1.27
N GLY A 21 -0.09 14.35 2.37
CA GLY A 21 -0.90 14.74 3.53
C GLY A 21 -2.41 14.74 3.22
N ARG A 22 -2.85 13.99 2.21
CA ARG A 22 -4.24 13.88 1.79
C ARG A 22 -4.75 12.45 1.98
N GLY A 23 -5.99 12.28 2.42
CA GLY A 23 -6.58 10.95 2.64
C GLY A 23 -6.24 10.35 4.01
N SER A 24 -6.48 9.05 4.16
CA SER A 24 -6.34 8.34 5.44
C SER A 24 -5.70 6.97 5.25
N VAL A 25 -4.99 6.51 6.28
CA VAL A 25 -4.38 5.18 6.32
C VAL A 25 -5.45 4.10 6.18
N THR A 26 -6.59 4.27 6.85
CA THR A 26 -7.73 3.33 6.76
C THR A 26 -8.21 3.15 5.33
N THR A 27 -8.41 4.23 4.57
CA THR A 27 -8.86 4.12 3.17
C THR A 27 -7.85 3.42 2.28
N LEU A 28 -6.55 3.66 2.46
CA LEU A 28 -5.51 2.91 1.75
C LEU A 28 -5.58 1.42 2.10
N SER A 29 -5.66 1.10 3.39
CA SER A 29 -5.68 -0.28 3.88
C SER A 29 -6.90 -1.05 3.38
N ASP A 30 -8.09 -0.44 3.42
CA ASP A 30 -9.33 -1.04 2.92
C ASP A 30 -9.26 -1.29 1.42
N GLU A 31 -8.81 -0.30 0.63
CA GLU A 31 -8.64 -0.42 -0.82
C GLU A 31 -7.67 -1.56 -1.18
N ALA A 32 -6.53 -1.63 -0.49
CA ALA A 32 -5.52 -2.66 -0.72
C ALA A 32 -6.01 -4.07 -0.35
N ARG A 33 -6.72 -4.22 0.78
CA ARG A 33 -7.28 -5.51 1.22
C ARG A 33 -8.46 -5.98 0.36
N ALA A 34 -9.23 -5.05 -0.21
CA ALA A 34 -10.31 -5.36 -1.14
C ALA A 34 -9.83 -5.73 -2.56
N GLY A 35 -8.55 -5.48 -2.89
CA GLY A 35 -7.95 -5.76 -4.19
C GLY A 35 -7.69 -7.25 -4.47
N THR A 36 -8.75 -8.07 -4.54
CA THR A 36 -8.62 -9.53 -4.71
C THR A 36 -7.99 -9.92 -6.05
N GLU A 37 -8.26 -9.19 -7.14
CA GLU A 37 -7.69 -9.45 -8.47
C GLU A 37 -6.18 -9.15 -8.47
N LEU A 38 -5.77 -8.06 -7.81
CA LEU A 38 -4.38 -7.70 -7.61
C LEU A 38 -3.65 -8.80 -6.82
N LEU A 39 -4.19 -9.20 -5.68
CA LEU A 39 -3.57 -10.21 -4.82
C LEU A 39 -3.54 -11.60 -5.49
N GLY A 40 -4.58 -11.95 -6.25
CA GLY A 40 -4.65 -13.21 -6.97
C GLY A 40 -3.70 -13.29 -8.18
N ALA A 41 -3.37 -12.15 -8.79
CA ALA A 41 -2.46 -12.08 -9.93
C ALA A 41 -0.97 -12.04 -9.54
N LEU A 42 -0.64 -11.88 -8.26
CA LEU A 42 0.73 -11.79 -7.76
C LEU A 42 1.17 -13.08 -7.04
N PRO A 43 2.48 -13.39 -6.99
CA PRO A 43 2.98 -14.46 -6.12
C PRO A 43 2.58 -14.24 -4.65
N PRO A 44 2.22 -15.28 -3.87
CA PRO A 44 1.65 -15.14 -2.52
C PRO A 44 2.44 -14.23 -1.56
N ARG A 45 3.77 -14.25 -1.68
CA ARG A 45 4.69 -13.40 -0.90
C ARG A 45 4.40 -11.90 -1.00
N TYR A 46 3.81 -11.43 -2.11
CA TYR A 46 3.44 -10.03 -2.26
C TYR A 46 2.31 -9.65 -1.32
N GLY A 47 1.31 -10.52 -1.14
CA GLY A 47 0.22 -10.32 -0.20
C GLY A 47 0.72 -10.28 1.25
N GLU A 48 1.60 -11.22 1.63
CA GLU A 48 2.19 -11.24 2.98
C GLU A 48 2.95 -9.95 3.31
N VAL A 49 3.78 -9.47 2.36
CA VAL A 49 4.52 -8.21 2.54
C VAL A 49 3.58 -7.01 2.58
N LEU A 50 2.58 -6.95 1.69
CA LEU A 50 1.61 -5.85 1.66
C LEU A 50 0.87 -5.74 3.00
N LEU A 51 0.28 -6.84 3.47
CA LEU A 51 -0.49 -6.86 4.71
C LEU A 51 0.38 -6.47 5.92
N GLY A 52 1.61 -6.98 6.00
CA GLY A 52 2.55 -6.60 7.06
C GLY A 52 2.96 -5.11 7.03
N LEU A 53 3.03 -4.48 5.86
CA LEU A 53 3.24 -3.04 5.74
C LEU A 53 2.01 -2.24 6.18
N LEU A 54 0.81 -2.68 5.79
CA LEU A 54 -0.45 -2.03 6.17
C LEU A 54 -0.69 -2.10 7.68
N ASP A 55 -0.47 -3.25 8.31
CA ASP A 55 -0.66 -3.41 9.77
C ASP A 55 0.25 -2.46 10.57
N ARG A 56 1.52 -2.31 10.13
CA ARG A 56 2.47 -1.37 10.74
C ARG A 56 2.06 0.08 10.48
N LEU A 57 1.55 0.39 9.29
CA LEU A 57 1.09 1.73 8.94
C LEU A 57 -0.12 2.13 9.78
N GLU A 58 -1.09 1.24 9.95
CA GLU A 58 -2.27 1.44 10.80
C GLU A 58 -1.87 1.65 12.26
N SER A 59 -0.97 0.81 12.78
CA SER A 59 -0.41 1.00 14.12
C SER A 59 0.26 2.37 14.26
N SER A 60 1.10 2.76 13.29
CA SER A 60 1.79 4.07 13.32
C SER A 60 0.83 5.26 13.31
N ALA A 61 -0.36 5.13 12.71
CA ALA A 61 -1.36 6.19 12.68
C ALA A 61 -2.05 6.39 14.04
N LEU A 62 -2.11 5.36 14.88
CA LEU A 62 -2.72 5.43 16.22
C LEU A 62 -1.85 6.18 17.24
N PHE A 63 -0.54 6.30 16.99
CA PHE A 63 0.40 6.96 17.90
C PHE A 63 0.95 8.25 17.24
N SER A 64 0.27 9.39 17.41
CA SER A 64 0.56 10.63 16.63
C SER A 64 1.46 11.67 17.33
N GLU A 65 2.20 11.32 18.38
CA GLU A 65 3.07 12.28 19.11
C GLU A 65 4.49 12.30 18.50
N GLU A 66 4.63 12.87 17.29
CA GLU A 66 5.87 13.23 16.57
C GLU A 66 6.86 12.09 16.21
N SER A 67 7.02 11.09 17.07
CA SER A 67 7.93 9.95 16.97
C SER A 67 7.51 8.94 15.89
N CYS A 68 6.26 8.97 15.45
CA CYS A 68 5.74 8.09 14.40
C CYS A 68 5.73 8.74 13.01
N SER A 69 5.94 10.05 12.89
CA SER A 69 5.96 10.72 11.57
C SER A 69 7.08 10.17 10.68
N PHE A 70 8.26 9.94 11.27
CA PHE A 70 9.39 9.33 10.57
C PHE A 70 9.08 7.88 10.14
N SER A 71 8.60 7.06 11.08
CA SER A 71 8.20 5.67 10.80
C SER A 71 7.09 5.55 9.76
N GLN A 72 6.10 6.46 9.77
CA GLN A 72 5.02 6.48 8.79
C GLN A 72 5.53 6.85 7.39
N LYS A 73 6.44 7.82 7.29
CA LYS A 73 7.09 8.18 6.02
C LYS A 73 7.85 6.98 5.43
N ASP A 74 8.67 6.30 6.23
CA ASP A 74 9.41 5.12 5.79
C ASP A 74 8.49 3.98 5.36
N LEU A 75 7.35 3.79 6.05
CA LEU A 75 6.35 2.80 5.66
C LEU A 75 5.70 3.14 4.31
N LEU A 76 5.40 4.42 4.05
CA LEU A 76 4.89 4.90 2.77
C LEU A 76 5.94 4.79 1.65
N ASP A 77 7.23 4.97 1.94
CA ASP A 77 8.33 4.72 1.00
C ASP A 77 8.42 3.22 0.65
N ASN A 78 8.32 2.33 1.65
CA ASN A 78 8.32 0.88 1.42
C ASN A 78 7.08 0.40 0.64
N LEU A 79 5.90 0.99 0.88
CA LEU A 79 4.70 0.72 0.09
C LEU A 79 4.84 1.15 -1.36
N GLN A 80 5.50 2.29 -1.62
CA GLN A 80 5.81 2.70 -2.99
C GLN A 80 6.73 1.68 -3.68
N VAL A 81 7.79 1.24 -3.00
CA VAL A 81 8.67 0.18 -3.53
C VAL A 81 7.91 -1.12 -3.79
N TRP A 82 6.95 -1.48 -2.94
CA TRP A 82 6.08 -2.63 -3.17
C TRP A 82 5.22 -2.45 -4.42
N VAL A 83 4.61 -1.28 -4.62
CA VAL A 83 3.80 -0.96 -5.80
C VAL A 83 4.61 -1.10 -7.08
N ASP A 84 5.83 -0.57 -7.10
CA ASP A 84 6.70 -0.63 -8.28
C ASP A 84 7.09 -2.08 -8.62
N LYS A 85 7.40 -2.90 -7.62
CA LYS A 85 7.69 -4.33 -7.80
C LYS A 85 6.47 -5.10 -8.29
N ALA A 86 5.30 -4.86 -7.68
CA ALA A 86 4.05 -5.49 -8.07
C ALA A 86 3.71 -5.16 -9.53
N ARG A 87 3.88 -3.89 -9.94
CA ARG A 87 3.68 -3.48 -11.33
C ARG A 87 4.60 -4.26 -12.26
N GLY A 88 5.88 -4.36 -11.91
CA GLY A 88 6.86 -5.15 -12.66
C GLY A 88 6.43 -6.61 -12.85
N GLN A 89 5.83 -7.24 -11.84
CA GLN A 89 5.32 -8.61 -11.98
C GLN A 89 4.09 -8.72 -12.87
N LEU A 90 3.17 -7.75 -12.84
CA LEU A 90 1.92 -7.80 -13.60
C LEU A 90 2.09 -7.50 -15.09
N VAL A 91 3.18 -6.84 -15.47
CA VAL A 91 3.49 -6.49 -16.87
C VAL A 91 4.58 -7.37 -17.49
N SER A 92 5.16 -8.29 -16.71
CA SER A 92 6.17 -9.24 -17.16
C SER A 92 5.56 -10.45 -17.86
#